data_AF-A0A1Y0C615-F1
#
_entry.id   AF-A0A1Y0C615-F1
#
_cell.length_a   1.000
_cell.length_b   1.000
_cell.length_c   1.000
_cell.angle_alpha   90.00
_cell.angle_beta   90.00
_cell.angle_gamma   90.00
#
_symmetry.space_group_name_H-M   'P 1'
#
loop_
_entity.id
_entity.type
_entity.pdbx_description
1 polymer ?
#
loop_
_entity_poly.entity_id
_entity_poly.type
_entity_poly.pdbx_seq_one_letter_code
_entity_poly.pdbx_strand_id
1 'polypeptide(L)'
;MSHTEQVKPLDLRESDLIDLVPLLNGPSSHPWTWQPFGADDRDRAEAIESARDIAQYELAVVESVEHVDGDKVVVYNDQINVTVAADHLITRTVG
;
A
#
# COMPACT_ATOMS: atom_id res chain seq x y z
N MET A 1 -18.89 4.70 -14.10
CA MET A 1 -17.98 5.82 -14.49
C MET A 1 -17.00 5.87 -13.36
N SER A 2 -15.72 5.65 -13.65
CA SER A 2 -14.76 5.58 -12.57
C SER A 2 -14.56 6.94 -11.91
N HIS A 3 -14.46 6.95 -10.59
CA HIS A 3 -14.10 8.13 -9.80
C HIS A 3 -13.12 7.76 -8.70
N THR A 4 -12.42 8.76 -8.17
CA THR A 4 -11.50 8.58 -7.05
C THR A 4 -12.11 9.12 -5.76
N GLU A 5 -11.77 8.47 -4.65
CA GLU A 5 -12.17 8.88 -3.31
C GLU A 5 -11.03 8.64 -2.31
N GLN A 6 -11.16 9.26 -1.14
CA GLN A 6 -10.20 9.11 -0.03
C GLN A 6 -10.84 8.23 1.04
N VAL A 7 -10.18 7.13 1.40
CA VAL A 7 -10.69 6.16 2.37
C VAL A 7 -9.65 5.85 3.42
N LYS A 8 -10.09 5.43 4.61
CA LYS A 8 -9.17 4.89 5.60
C LYS A 8 -8.71 3.50 5.18
N PRO A 9 -7.54 3.03 5.64
CA PRO A 9 -6.99 1.75 5.20
C PRO A 9 -7.89 0.58 5.60
N LEU A 10 -8.54 0.66 6.77
CA LEU A 10 -9.49 -0.35 7.26
C LEU A 10 -10.79 -0.45 6.45
N ASP A 11 -11.09 0.55 5.62
CA ASP A 11 -12.28 0.57 4.75
C ASP A 11 -11.99 -0.02 3.35
N LEU A 12 -10.72 -0.35 3.06
CA LEU A 12 -10.32 -1.04 1.84
C LEU A 12 -10.77 -2.51 1.87
N ARG A 13 -11.07 -3.04 0.69
CA ARG A 13 -11.51 -4.42 0.47
C ARG A 13 -10.64 -5.08 -0.59
N GLU A 14 -10.67 -6.41 -0.59
CA GLU A 14 -10.11 -7.20 -1.68
C GLU A 14 -10.64 -6.69 -3.03
N SER A 15 -9.75 -6.60 -4.03
CA SER A 15 -9.99 -6.06 -5.38
C SER A 15 -10.19 -4.54 -5.48
N ASP A 16 -10.08 -3.77 -4.39
CA ASP A 16 -10.03 -2.31 -4.49
C ASP A 16 -8.77 -1.87 -5.24
N LEU A 17 -8.89 -0.86 -6.10
CA LEU A 17 -7.78 -0.27 -6.83
C LEU A 17 -7.28 0.97 -6.09
N ILE A 18 -5.99 0.99 -5.73
CA ILE A 18 -5.39 2.10 -4.97
C ILE A 18 -4.19 2.71 -5.69
N ASP A 19 -3.99 4.01 -5.48
CA ASP A 19 -2.79 4.70 -5.93
C ASP A 19 -1.67 4.54 -4.89
N LEU A 20 -0.64 3.76 -5.24
CA LEU A 20 0.52 3.55 -4.38
C LEU A 20 1.55 4.68 -4.46
N VAL A 21 1.55 5.54 -5.48
CA VAL A 21 2.61 6.56 -5.65
C VAL A 21 2.72 7.49 -4.44
N PRO A 22 1.62 8.02 -3.85
CA PRO A 22 1.70 8.80 -2.62
C PRO A 22 2.24 7.99 -1.44
N LEU A 23 1.93 6.70 -1.37
CA LEU A 23 2.34 5.79 -0.29
C LEU A 23 3.80 5.35 -0.41
N LEU A 24 4.38 5.33 -1.61
CA LEU A 24 5.80 4.95 -1.78
C LEU A 24 6.77 6.14 -1.63
N ASN A 25 6.24 7.36 -1.66
CA ASN A 25 7.01 8.60 -1.56
C ASN A 25 6.68 9.42 -0.30
N GLY A 26 5.64 9.05 0.45
CA GLY A 26 5.22 9.72 1.68
C GLY A 26 6.07 9.31 2.89
N PRO A 27 6.32 10.22 3.84
CA PRO A 27 7.03 9.89 5.09
C PRO A 27 6.15 9.11 6.08
N SER A 28 4.84 9.06 5.86
CA SER A 28 3.84 8.45 6.74
C SER A 28 3.56 6.97 6.45
N SER A 29 4.26 6.40 5.48
CA SER A 29 4.07 5.05 4.99
C SER A 29 5.40 4.32 5.05
N HIS A 30 5.34 3.07 5.50
CA HIS A 30 6.47 2.18 5.58
C HIS A 30 6.25 1.02 4.61
N PRO A 31 6.69 1.17 3.35
CA PRO A 31 6.69 0.04 2.44
C PRO A 31 7.58 -1.07 3.02
N TRP A 32 7.17 -2.33 2.82
CA TRP A 32 7.92 -3.52 3.25
C TRP A 32 7.93 -3.84 4.76
N THR A 33 7.02 -3.28 5.55
CA THR A 33 7.02 -3.53 7.01
C THR A 33 6.02 -4.61 7.44
N TRP A 34 6.12 -5.83 6.89
CA TRP A 34 5.76 -7.06 7.62
C TRP A 34 6.18 -8.34 6.86
N GLN A 35 6.47 -9.40 7.63
CA GLN A 35 6.94 -10.74 7.24
C GLN A 35 6.05 -11.44 6.19
N PRO A 36 6.55 -12.45 5.43
CA PRO A 36 7.73 -13.29 5.71
C PRO A 36 8.98 -13.05 4.84
N PHE A 37 9.02 -12.02 4.00
CA PHE A 37 10.10 -11.89 3.01
C PHE A 37 11.31 -11.08 3.50
N GLY A 38 12.24 -11.78 4.18
CA GLY A 38 13.69 -11.53 4.09
C GLY A 38 14.27 -10.43 4.98
N ALA A 39 15.34 -10.77 5.72
CA ALA A 39 16.09 -9.86 6.58
C ALA A 39 17.27 -9.15 5.86
N ASP A 40 17.28 -9.10 4.51
CA ASP A 40 18.30 -8.35 3.74
C ASP A 40 17.73 -7.00 3.28
N ASP A 41 18.35 -5.93 3.78
CA ASP A 41 17.98 -4.55 3.49
C ASP A 41 18.20 -4.15 2.02
N ARG A 42 19.02 -4.89 1.25
CA ARG A 42 19.26 -4.63 -0.18
C ARG A 42 18.09 -5.09 -1.04
N ASP A 43 17.59 -6.30 -0.79
CA ASP A 43 16.41 -6.84 -1.47
C ASP A 43 15.18 -5.96 -1.19
N ARG A 44 15.12 -5.35 0.01
CA ARG A 44 14.11 -4.34 0.37
C ARG A 44 14.19 -3.08 -0.51
N ALA A 45 15.38 -2.54 -0.73
CA ALA A 45 15.53 -1.31 -1.52
C ALA A 45 15.15 -1.54 -2.99
N GLU A 46 15.63 -2.64 -3.58
CA GLU A 46 15.31 -3.01 -4.96
C GLU A 46 13.80 -3.28 -5.16
N ALA A 47 13.14 -3.91 -4.19
CA ALA A 47 11.70 -4.12 -4.25
C ALA A 47 10.90 -2.81 -4.16
N ILE A 48 11.31 -1.88 -3.30
CA ILE A 48 10.67 -0.56 -3.20
C ILE A 48 10.86 0.25 -4.50
N GLU A 49 12.06 0.21 -5.09
CA GLU A 49 12.32 0.86 -6.37
C GLU A 49 11.48 0.25 -7.50
N SER A 50 11.43 -1.07 -7.58
CA SER A 50 10.59 -1.78 -8.56
C SER A 50 9.11 -1.42 -8.41
N ALA A 51 8.59 -1.39 -7.18
CA ALA A 51 7.21 -1.01 -6.92
C ALA A 51 6.93 0.46 -7.29
N ARG A 52 7.90 1.37 -7.10
CA ARG A 52 7.77 2.77 -7.53
C ARG A 52 7.68 2.89 -9.05
N ASP A 53 8.49 2.13 -9.77
CA ASP A 53 8.47 2.14 -11.23
C ASP A 53 7.13 1.61 -11.77
N ILE A 54 6.61 0.54 -11.17
CA ILE A 54 5.31 -0.03 -11.54
C ILE A 54 4.16 0.93 -11.20
N ALA A 55 4.13 1.46 -9.98
CA ALA A 55 3.06 2.35 -9.49
C ALA A 55 2.91 3.65 -10.30
N GLN A 56 3.95 4.09 -11.02
CA GLN A 56 3.86 5.24 -11.93
C GLN A 56 2.91 5.01 -13.11
N TYR A 57 2.68 3.75 -13.49
CA TYR A 57 1.93 3.38 -14.69
C TYR A 57 0.64 2.62 -14.38
N GLU A 58 0.50 2.01 -13.20
CA GLU A 58 -0.67 1.23 -12.84
C GLU A 58 -1.09 1.43 -11.37
N LEU A 59 -2.39 1.18 -11.11
CA LEU A 59 -2.94 1.11 -9.77
C LEU A 59 -2.68 -0.28 -9.18
N ALA A 60 -2.44 -0.37 -7.87
CA ALA A 60 -2.30 -1.65 -7.21
C ALA A 60 -3.67 -2.22 -6.82
N VAL A 61 -3.77 -3.55 -6.83
CA VAL A 61 -4.96 -4.29 -6.44
C VAL A 61 -4.80 -4.72 -4.99
N VAL A 62 -5.70 -4.26 -4.12
CA VAL A 62 -5.72 -4.69 -2.72
C VAL A 62 -6.07 -6.17 -2.64
N GLU A 63 -5.22 -6.95 -1.97
CA GLU A 63 -5.44 -8.37 -1.69
C GLU A 63 -6.11 -8.56 -0.32
N SER A 64 -5.58 -7.88 0.71
CA SER A 64 -6.13 -7.92 2.05
C SER A 64 -5.62 -6.75 2.90
N VAL A 65 -6.25 -6.55 4.06
CA VAL A 65 -5.88 -5.53 5.04
C VAL A 65 -5.78 -6.17 6.41
N GLU A 66 -4.67 -5.94 7.11
CA GLU A 66 -4.44 -6.45 8.47
C GLU A 66 -4.15 -5.31 9.44
N HIS A 67 -4.77 -5.39 10.61
CA HIS A 67 -4.50 -4.48 11.72
C HIS A 67 -3.36 -5.05 12.58
N VAL A 68 -2.25 -4.32 12.73
CA VAL A 68 -1.02 -4.83 13.38
C VAL A 68 -0.88 -4.35 14.82
N ASP A 69 -1.14 -3.06 15.06
CA ASP A 69 -1.19 -2.41 16.36
C ASP A 69 -2.22 -1.27 16.26
N GLY A 70 -2.80 -0.81 17.37
CA GLY A 70 -4.00 0.06 17.40
C GLY A 70 -3.92 1.36 16.58
N ASP A 71 -2.74 1.74 16.09
CA ASP A 71 -2.46 2.90 15.25
C ASP A 71 -1.98 2.57 13.83
N LYS A 72 -1.78 1.30 13.46
CA LYS A 72 -1.14 0.89 12.20
C LYS A 72 -1.86 -0.24 11.47
N VAL A 73 -1.93 -0.10 10.16
CA VAL A 73 -2.59 -1.04 9.25
C VAL A 73 -1.63 -1.41 8.13
N VAL A 74 -1.57 -2.70 7.80
CA VAL A 74 -0.87 -3.21 6.62
C VAL A 74 -1.90 -3.42 5.52
N VAL A 75 -1.62 -2.85 4.35
CA VAL A 75 -2.35 -3.10 3.12
C VAL A 75 -1.50 -4.02 2.25
N TYR A 76 -1.97 -5.26 2.07
CA TYR A 76 -1.38 -6.21 1.14
C TYR A 76 -1.95 -5.95 -0.25
N ASN A 77 -1.07 -5.94 -1.23
CA ASN A 77 -1.42 -5.75 -2.63
C ASN A 77 -0.41 -6.47 -3.52
N ASP A 78 -0.75 -6.55 -4.79
CA ASP A 78 -0.01 -7.26 -5.82
C ASP A 78 1.37 -6.67 -6.18
N GLN A 79 1.67 -5.44 -5.76
CA GLN A 79 2.95 -4.78 -6.03
C GLN A 79 3.90 -4.81 -4.83
N ILE A 80 3.46 -4.31 -3.67
CA ILE A 80 4.26 -4.24 -2.44
C ILE A 80 3.39 -3.97 -1.21
N ASN A 81 3.61 -4.70 -0.12
CA ASN A 81 2.91 -4.43 1.13
C ASN A 81 3.31 -3.07 1.71
N VAL A 82 2.33 -2.28 2.14
CA VAL A 82 2.56 -0.97 2.77
C VAL A 82 1.94 -0.93 4.16
N THR A 83 2.71 -0.47 5.14
CA THR A 83 2.20 -0.16 6.48
C THR A 83 1.94 1.33 6.58
N VAL A 84 0.76 1.70 7.05
CA VAL A 84 0.32 3.09 7.18
C VAL A 84 -0.38 3.31 8.52
N ALA A 85 -0.52 4.55 8.94
CA ALA A 85 -1.35 4.89 10.08
C ALA A 85 -2.83 4.56 9.81
N ALA A 86 -3.57 4.12 10.83
CA ALA A 86 -4.98 3.71 10.69
C ALA A 86 -5.92 4.86 10.27
N ASP A 87 -5.50 6.11 10.47
CA ASP A 87 -6.22 7.33 10.08
C ASP A 87 -5.69 7.95 8.77
N HIS A 88 -4.67 7.35 8.14
CA HIS A 88 -4.16 7.80 6.84
C HIS A 88 -5.24 7.68 5.75
N LEU A 89 -5.29 8.65 4.83
CA LEU A 89 -6.22 8.60 3.71
C LEU A 89 -5.53 8.06 2.47
N ILE A 90 -6.10 6.99 1.91
CA ILE A 90 -5.64 6.33 0.69
C ILE A 90 -6.57 6.72 -0.45
N THR A 91 -5.99 7.06 -1.60
CA THR A 91 -6.72 7.28 -2.84
C THR A 91 -7.17 5.93 -3.42
N ARG A 92 -8.48 5.66 -3.40
CA ARG A 92 -9.11 4.50 -4.05
C ARG A 92 -9.81 4.93 -5.34
N THR A 93 -9.75 4.09 -6.37
CA THR A 93 -10.55 4.22 -7.60
C THR A 93 -11.73 3.25 -7.57
N VAL A 94 -12.93 3.75 -7.82
CA VAL A 94 -14.20 3.00 -7.85
C VAL A 94 -14.81 3.08 -9.25
N GLY A 95 -15.18 1.94 -9.84
CA GLY A 95 -15.72 1.81 -11.22
C GLY A 95 -17.20 2.14 -11.40
#